data_AF-A0A222FG65-F1
#
_entry.id   AF-A0A222FG65-F1
#
_cell.length_a   1.000
_cell.length_b   1.000
_cell.length_c   1.000
_cell.angle_alpha   90.00
_cell.angle_beta   90.00
_cell.angle_gamma   90.00
#
_symmetry.space_group_name_H-M   'P 1'
#
loop_
_entity.id
_entity.type
_entity.pdbx_description
1 polymer ?
#
loop_
_entity_poly.entity_id
_entity_poly.type
_entity_poly.pdbx_seq_one_letter_code
_entity_poly.pdbx_strand_id
1 'polypeptide(L)'
;MPAQRLHRVAFILLLASLLGGCTDSDWYKQQVAKQKQAQDPYAHLPNNPPAEGSCVGWQRNLAHGVQIYEIESCLYQQLREDRTAAIADANALSAWHIRSQPGSELKALIATLVQFPQPGSLQAYLNELGLLPNPPGEYNDLNNAVTAIDYLREMGNSVWFDAETGVYPNQHDYLMASIVDSTDLAATEFSETPPGLDASYDVPYQLEASINGKTYQQEARNLGDWYDLEAVLTLLNQLAVDQDSQYRFVLLPTGDQTAIVWAANADALNTLLAKQLIELSPAELSLATGKAFEQAVQTQYGAVE
;
A
#
# COMPACT_ATOMS: atom_id res chain seq x y z
N MET A 1 -29.33 43.12 -48.57
CA MET A 1 -30.26 42.04 -49.00
C MET A 1 -30.83 41.37 -47.75
N PRO A 2 -32.15 41.17 -47.67
CA PRO A 2 -32.85 40.76 -46.46
C PRO A 2 -33.23 39.26 -46.42
N ALA A 3 -33.59 38.81 -45.21
CA ALA A 3 -34.64 37.82 -44.88
C ALA A 3 -34.42 36.32 -45.21
N GLN A 4 -34.52 35.48 -44.17
CA GLN A 4 -35.67 34.59 -43.85
C GLN A 4 -35.29 33.72 -42.61
N ARG A 5 -35.99 33.79 -41.45
CA ARG A 5 -37.26 33.09 -41.10
C ARG A 5 -37.15 31.57 -41.34
N LEU A 6 -37.55 30.63 -40.50
CA LEU A 6 -38.31 30.51 -39.24
C LEU A 6 -38.33 28.97 -39.00
N HIS A 7 -38.31 28.48 -37.76
CA HIS A 7 -39.37 27.57 -37.25
C HIS A 7 -39.12 27.15 -35.80
N ARG A 8 -40.13 27.50 -35.00
CA ARG A 8 -40.46 26.95 -33.69
C ARG A 8 -40.99 25.53 -33.90
N VAL A 9 -40.64 24.62 -33.00
CA VAL A 9 -41.57 23.58 -32.52
C VAL A 9 -41.43 23.51 -31.00
N ALA A 10 -42.57 23.69 -30.34
CA ALA A 10 -42.80 23.54 -28.92
C ALA A 10 -43.45 22.17 -28.63
N PHE A 11 -43.70 21.89 -27.34
CA PHE A 11 -44.38 20.74 -26.72
C PHE A 11 -43.45 19.55 -26.41
N ILE A 12 -43.39 18.99 -25.18
CA ILE A 12 -44.47 18.62 -24.25
C ILE A 12 -44.04 18.75 -22.76
N LEU A 13 -44.97 19.27 -21.93
CA LEU A 13 -45.03 19.21 -20.46
C LEU A 13 -45.18 17.77 -19.92
N LEU A 14 -44.73 17.48 -18.70
CA LEU A 14 -45.53 16.94 -17.57
C LEU A 14 -44.57 16.44 -16.44
N LEU A 15 -44.61 17.04 -15.24
CA LEU A 15 -45.41 16.63 -14.06
C LEU A 15 -44.78 15.46 -13.28
N ALA A 16 -44.07 15.79 -12.19
CA ALA A 16 -43.93 14.93 -11.01
C ALA A 16 -43.46 15.76 -9.79
N SER A 17 -44.33 16.65 -9.34
CA SER A 17 -44.27 17.22 -7.99
C SER A 17 -45.60 16.89 -7.31
N LEU A 18 -45.51 16.33 -6.10
CA LEU A 18 -46.56 15.95 -5.14
C LEU A 18 -47.02 14.49 -5.20
N LEU A 19 -46.51 13.71 -4.23
CA LEU A 19 -47.16 12.70 -3.35
C LEU A 19 -45.98 12.17 -2.49
N GLY A 20 -45.82 12.49 -1.21
CA GLY A 20 -46.85 12.51 -0.17
C GLY A 20 -47.26 11.08 0.19
N GLY A 21 -46.30 10.18 0.41
CA GLY A 21 -46.56 8.79 0.81
C GLY A 21 -45.30 8.11 1.34
N CYS A 22 -45.20 7.98 2.67
CA CYS A 22 -44.22 7.14 3.35
C CYS A 22 -44.51 5.66 3.11
N THR A 23 -44.21 5.17 1.90
CA THR A 23 -44.14 3.77 1.48
C THR A 23 -43.27 3.81 0.21
N ASP A 24 -42.06 3.31 0.11
CA ASP A 24 -41.60 2.00 0.53
C ASP A 24 -40.06 2.02 0.34
N SER A 25 -39.30 2.33 1.40
CA SER A 25 -37.83 2.41 1.32
C SER A 25 -37.22 1.09 0.86
N ASP A 26 -37.94 0.00 1.10
CA ASP A 26 -37.46 -1.36 0.94
C ASP A 26 -37.62 -1.84 -0.50
N TRP A 27 -38.70 -1.45 -1.21
CA TRP A 27 -38.82 -1.75 -2.64
C TRP A 27 -37.70 -1.07 -3.46
N TYR A 28 -37.43 0.21 -3.19
CA TYR A 28 -36.35 0.92 -3.89
C TYR A 28 -34.96 0.33 -3.56
N LYS A 29 -34.68 0.03 -2.29
CA LYS A 29 -33.46 -0.68 -1.88
C LYS A 29 -33.32 -2.04 -2.56
N GLN A 30 -34.41 -2.79 -2.69
CA GLN A 30 -34.42 -4.08 -3.39
C GLN A 30 -34.15 -3.94 -4.90
N GLN A 31 -34.71 -2.93 -5.56
CA GLN A 31 -34.44 -2.67 -6.99
C GLN A 31 -32.98 -2.25 -7.22
N VAL A 32 -32.46 -1.35 -6.39
CA VAL A 32 -31.05 -0.94 -6.44
C VAL A 32 -30.13 -2.12 -6.15
N ALA A 33 -30.45 -2.97 -5.17
CA ALA A 33 -29.68 -4.18 -4.88
C ALA A 33 -29.72 -5.18 -6.05
N LYS A 34 -30.88 -5.40 -6.67
CA LYS A 34 -31.03 -6.26 -7.86
C LYS A 34 -30.26 -5.72 -9.06
N GLN A 35 -30.29 -4.41 -9.31
CA GLN A 35 -29.49 -3.79 -10.36
C GLN A 35 -27.99 -3.91 -10.10
N LYS A 36 -27.54 -3.63 -8.87
CA LYS A 36 -26.14 -3.81 -8.47
C LYS A 36 -25.69 -5.26 -8.64
N GLN A 37 -26.54 -6.23 -8.28
CA GLN A 37 -26.24 -7.64 -8.44
C GLN A 37 -26.21 -8.08 -9.91
N ALA A 38 -27.11 -7.54 -10.74
CA ALA A 38 -27.14 -7.80 -12.18
C ALA A 38 -25.94 -7.18 -12.92
N GLN A 39 -25.29 -6.18 -12.33
CA GLN A 39 -24.11 -5.51 -12.87
C GLN A 39 -22.79 -6.00 -12.25
N ASP A 40 -22.83 -6.91 -11.28
CA ASP A 40 -21.62 -7.46 -10.67
C ASP A 40 -20.94 -8.45 -11.65
N PRO A 41 -19.76 -8.12 -12.20
CA PRO A 41 -19.06 -8.99 -13.14
C PRO A 41 -18.68 -10.34 -12.52
N TYR A 42 -18.63 -10.44 -11.18
CA TYR A 42 -18.23 -11.63 -10.44
C TYR A 42 -19.42 -12.42 -9.86
N ALA A 43 -20.66 -12.07 -10.22
CA ALA A 43 -21.85 -12.76 -9.71
C ALA A 43 -21.87 -14.27 -9.99
N HIS A 44 -21.13 -14.71 -11.01
CA HIS A 44 -20.99 -16.11 -11.40
C HIS A 44 -19.97 -16.90 -10.56
N LEU A 45 -19.13 -16.23 -9.77
CA LEU A 45 -18.12 -16.87 -8.93
C LEU A 45 -18.75 -17.41 -7.63
N PRO A 46 -18.28 -18.57 -7.12
CA PRO A 46 -18.72 -19.10 -5.85
C PRO A 46 -18.35 -18.17 -4.69
N ASN A 47 -19.20 -18.14 -3.66
CA ASN A 47 -18.97 -17.31 -2.47
C ASN A 47 -19.29 -18.05 -1.16
N ASN A 48 -18.87 -19.30 -1.08
CA ASN A 48 -19.07 -20.12 0.10
C ASN A 48 -17.85 -19.97 1.03
N PRO A 49 -18.05 -19.98 2.36
CA PRO A 49 -16.95 -20.10 3.31
C PRO A 49 -16.07 -21.33 3.00
N PRO A 50 -14.75 -21.24 3.29
CA PRO A 50 -13.88 -22.40 3.20
C PRO A 50 -14.38 -23.56 4.06
N ALA A 51 -14.09 -24.79 3.64
CA ALA A 51 -14.30 -25.96 4.48
C ALA A 51 -13.34 -25.92 5.68
N GLU A 52 -13.67 -26.64 6.76
CA GLU A 52 -12.79 -26.78 7.92
C GLU A 52 -11.40 -27.26 7.49
N GLY A 53 -10.35 -26.56 7.93
CA GLY A 53 -8.96 -26.85 7.58
C GLY A 53 -8.50 -26.39 6.20
N SER A 54 -9.32 -25.63 5.46
CA SER A 54 -8.94 -25.01 4.19
C SER A 54 -9.06 -23.49 4.23
N CYS A 55 -8.22 -22.80 3.47
CA CYS A 55 -8.31 -21.37 3.20
C CYS A 55 -8.95 -21.08 1.83
N VAL A 56 -9.37 -22.12 1.08
CA VAL A 56 -9.97 -21.97 -0.24
C VAL A 56 -11.47 -21.80 -0.12
N GLY A 57 -11.92 -20.56 -0.19
CA GLY A 57 -13.33 -20.17 -0.19
C GLY A 57 -13.48 -18.72 -0.63
N TRP A 58 -14.71 -18.22 -0.68
CA TRP A 58 -14.98 -16.80 -0.92
C TRP A 58 -14.39 -16.19 -2.21
N GLN A 59 -14.27 -16.97 -3.28
CA GLN A 59 -13.69 -16.51 -4.56
C GLN A 59 -14.30 -15.19 -5.05
N ARG A 60 -15.63 -15.03 -4.95
CA ARG A 60 -16.30 -13.76 -5.29
C ARG A 60 -15.91 -12.62 -4.37
N ASN A 61 -15.81 -12.83 -3.05
CA ASN A 61 -15.38 -11.78 -2.13
C ASN A 61 -13.94 -11.32 -2.43
N LEU A 62 -13.03 -12.27 -2.68
CA LEU A 62 -11.64 -11.94 -3.03
C LEU A 62 -11.54 -11.12 -4.33
N ALA A 63 -12.40 -11.40 -5.31
CA ALA A 63 -12.51 -10.60 -6.53
C ALA A 63 -13.01 -9.16 -6.27
N HIS A 64 -13.73 -8.94 -5.17
CA HIS A 64 -14.17 -7.62 -4.71
C HIS A 64 -13.19 -6.94 -3.74
N GLY A 65 -12.17 -7.65 -3.24
CA GLY A 65 -11.25 -7.17 -2.19
C GLY A 65 -11.78 -7.35 -0.77
N VAL A 66 -12.70 -8.30 -0.58
CA VAL A 66 -13.31 -8.61 0.72
C VAL A 66 -12.78 -9.96 1.21
N GLN A 67 -12.63 -10.12 2.53
CA GLN A 67 -12.04 -11.32 3.17
C GLN A 67 -10.53 -11.56 2.89
N ILE A 68 -9.82 -10.54 2.42
CA ILE A 68 -8.40 -10.65 2.04
C ILE A 68 -7.54 -11.03 3.25
N TYR A 69 -7.64 -10.27 4.34
CA TYR A 69 -6.86 -10.48 5.56
C TYR A 69 -7.21 -11.79 6.27
N GLU A 70 -8.47 -12.22 6.22
CA GLU A 70 -8.92 -13.48 6.79
C GLU A 70 -8.30 -14.67 6.07
N ILE A 71 -8.24 -14.64 4.73
CA ILE A 71 -7.58 -15.68 3.94
C ILE A 71 -6.06 -15.65 4.13
N GLU A 72 -5.46 -14.46 4.18
CA GLU A 72 -4.04 -14.30 4.45
C GLU A 72 -3.66 -14.89 5.81
N SER A 73 -4.39 -14.53 6.86
CA SER A 73 -4.20 -15.06 8.22
C SER A 73 -4.39 -16.58 8.27
N CYS A 74 -5.40 -17.10 7.55
CA CYS A 74 -5.63 -18.53 7.42
C CYS A 74 -4.42 -19.24 6.81
N LEU A 75 -3.87 -18.74 5.69
CA LEU A 75 -2.70 -19.34 5.05
C LEU A 75 -1.46 -19.31 5.94
N TYR A 76 -1.22 -18.21 6.66
CA TYR A 76 -0.12 -18.13 7.63
C TYR A 76 -0.28 -19.16 8.75
N GLN A 77 -1.50 -19.31 9.30
CA GLN A 77 -1.77 -20.31 10.33
C GLN A 77 -1.57 -21.73 9.78
N GLN A 78 -2.18 -22.03 8.63
CA GLN A 78 -2.09 -23.34 8.00
C GLN A 78 -0.64 -23.68 7.63
N LEU A 79 0.18 -22.71 7.22
CA LEU A 79 1.60 -22.94 6.93
C LEU A 79 2.40 -23.41 8.16
N ARG A 80 2.04 -22.92 9.35
CA ARG A 80 2.66 -23.32 10.63
C ARG A 80 2.22 -24.73 11.05
N GLU A 81 0.99 -25.10 10.75
CA GLU A 81 0.39 -26.37 11.17
C GLU A 81 0.61 -27.50 10.16
N ASP A 82 0.36 -27.24 8.88
CA ASP A 82 0.50 -28.13 7.73
C ASP A 82 0.88 -27.35 6.46
N ARG A 83 2.19 -27.20 6.24
CA ARG A 83 2.73 -26.57 5.03
C ARG A 83 2.24 -27.21 3.73
N THR A 84 1.99 -28.52 3.71
CA THR A 84 1.53 -29.19 2.48
C THR A 84 0.12 -28.74 2.11
N ALA A 85 -0.77 -28.64 3.11
CA ALA A 85 -2.11 -28.11 2.94
C ALA A 85 -2.09 -26.63 2.51
N ALA A 86 -1.26 -25.80 3.14
CA ALA A 86 -1.11 -24.39 2.77
C ALA A 86 -0.64 -24.20 1.31
N ILE A 87 0.31 -25.03 0.84
CA ILE A 87 0.76 -25.01 -0.55
C ILE A 87 -0.36 -25.45 -1.50
N ALA A 88 -1.15 -26.47 -1.14
CA ALA A 88 -2.29 -26.91 -1.95
C ALA A 88 -3.34 -25.80 -2.10
N ASP A 89 -3.66 -25.13 -1.00
CA ASP A 89 -4.61 -24.01 -0.97
C ASP A 89 -4.07 -22.80 -1.75
N ALA A 90 -2.79 -22.45 -1.60
CA ALA A 90 -2.14 -21.40 -2.39
C ALA A 90 -2.16 -21.71 -3.89
N ASN A 91 -1.94 -22.96 -4.30
CA ASN A 91 -2.05 -23.36 -5.71
C ASN A 91 -3.47 -23.15 -6.25
N ALA A 92 -4.50 -23.49 -5.46
CA ALA A 92 -5.89 -23.23 -5.86
C ALA A 92 -6.19 -21.72 -5.98
N LEU A 93 -5.74 -20.92 -5.02
CA LEU A 93 -5.93 -19.47 -5.00
C LEU A 93 -5.18 -18.76 -6.14
N SER A 94 -4.02 -19.29 -6.57
CA SER A 94 -3.21 -18.69 -7.64
C SER A 94 -3.94 -18.61 -8.99
N ALA A 95 -4.97 -19.44 -9.19
CA ALA A 95 -5.81 -19.42 -10.39
C ALA A 95 -6.95 -18.38 -10.33
N TRP A 96 -7.13 -17.67 -9.21
CA TRP A 96 -8.27 -16.80 -8.99
C TRP A 96 -7.93 -15.33 -9.26
N HIS A 97 -8.94 -14.55 -9.66
CA HIS A 97 -8.83 -13.11 -9.65
C HIS A 97 -8.97 -12.60 -8.20
N ILE A 98 -7.85 -12.17 -7.62
CA ILE A 98 -7.80 -11.54 -6.30
C ILE A 98 -7.56 -10.05 -6.51
N ARG A 99 -8.42 -9.19 -5.95
CA ARG A 99 -8.20 -7.75 -5.97
C ARG A 99 -7.07 -7.40 -5.00
N SER A 100 -6.12 -6.56 -5.42
CA SER A 100 -5.10 -6.05 -4.50
C SER A 100 -5.75 -5.17 -3.44
N GLN A 101 -5.32 -5.34 -2.19
CA GLN A 101 -5.77 -4.58 -1.04
C GLN A 101 -4.52 -3.93 -0.42
N PRO A 102 -4.45 -2.60 -0.31
CA PRO A 102 -3.31 -1.94 0.33
C PRO A 102 -3.10 -2.48 1.74
N GLY A 103 -1.85 -2.82 2.07
CA GLY A 103 -1.47 -3.38 3.37
C GLY A 103 -1.59 -4.91 3.50
N SER A 104 -2.16 -5.60 2.51
CA SER A 104 -2.18 -7.08 2.49
C SER A 104 -1.04 -7.65 1.67
N GLU A 105 -0.46 -8.76 2.13
CA GLU A 105 0.54 -9.52 1.40
C GLU A 105 -0.02 -10.80 0.77
N LEU A 106 -1.35 -11.00 0.74
CA LEU A 106 -1.97 -12.26 0.31
C LEU A 106 -1.45 -12.76 -1.05
N LYS A 107 -1.31 -11.87 -2.03
CA LYS A 107 -0.80 -12.25 -3.37
C LYS A 107 0.67 -12.66 -3.33
N ALA A 108 1.50 -11.92 -2.59
CA ALA A 108 2.90 -12.24 -2.39
C ALA A 108 3.08 -13.57 -1.63
N LEU A 109 2.24 -13.82 -0.64
CA LEU A 109 2.18 -15.08 0.10
C LEU A 109 1.80 -16.26 -0.81
N ILE A 110 0.74 -16.11 -1.62
CA ILE A 110 0.36 -17.13 -2.61
C ILE A 110 1.49 -17.40 -3.60
N ALA A 111 2.05 -16.34 -4.19
CA ALA A 111 3.14 -16.45 -5.15
C ALA A 111 4.36 -17.15 -4.56
N THR A 112 4.67 -16.85 -3.29
CA THR A 112 5.76 -17.46 -2.55
C THR A 112 5.52 -18.96 -2.33
N LEU A 113 4.36 -19.35 -1.80
CA LEU A 113 4.06 -20.75 -1.52
C LEU A 113 4.03 -21.62 -2.79
N VAL A 114 3.61 -21.05 -3.92
CA VAL A 114 3.58 -21.73 -5.21
C VAL A 114 4.98 -21.85 -5.83
N GLN A 115 5.78 -20.79 -5.81
CA GLN A 115 7.09 -20.77 -6.46
C GLN A 115 8.22 -21.34 -5.60
N PHE A 116 8.10 -21.24 -4.27
CA PHE A 116 9.11 -21.60 -3.28
C PHE A 116 8.52 -22.53 -2.20
N PRO A 117 8.01 -23.72 -2.58
CA PRO A 117 7.28 -24.60 -1.67
C PRO A 117 8.17 -25.20 -0.56
N GLN A 118 9.49 -25.21 -0.74
CA GLN A 118 10.42 -25.80 0.22
C GLN A 118 10.85 -24.78 1.27
N PRO A 119 10.90 -25.15 2.57
CA PRO A 119 11.44 -24.28 3.61
C PRO A 119 12.82 -23.74 3.22
N GLY A 120 13.02 -22.43 3.41
CA GLY A 120 14.27 -21.74 3.11
C GLY A 120 14.56 -21.49 1.62
N SER A 121 13.78 -22.04 0.68
CA SER A 121 14.05 -21.85 -0.76
C SER A 121 13.86 -20.40 -1.22
N LEU A 122 12.90 -19.66 -0.63
CA LEU A 122 12.77 -18.22 -0.88
C LEU A 122 13.98 -17.45 -0.35
N GLN A 123 14.40 -17.69 0.89
CA GLN A 123 15.56 -17.01 1.48
C GLN A 123 16.83 -17.27 0.65
N ALA A 124 17.05 -18.51 0.21
CA ALA A 124 18.18 -18.85 -0.67
C ALA A 124 18.12 -18.06 -1.99
N TYR A 125 16.94 -17.97 -2.60
CA TYR A 125 16.74 -17.19 -3.81
C TYR A 125 16.99 -15.69 -3.61
N LEU A 126 16.53 -15.10 -2.50
CA LEU A 126 16.80 -13.70 -2.18
C LEU A 126 18.29 -13.42 -1.91
N ASN A 127 19.00 -14.37 -1.28
CA ASN A 127 20.45 -14.31 -1.11
C ASN A 127 21.20 -14.38 -2.44
N GLU A 128 20.77 -15.25 -3.36
CA GLU A 128 21.36 -15.34 -4.71
C GLU A 128 21.21 -14.04 -5.50
N LEU A 129 20.11 -13.31 -5.28
CA LEU A 129 19.91 -11.96 -5.83
C LEU A 129 20.69 -10.86 -5.08
N GLY A 130 21.40 -11.20 -4.00
CA GLY A 130 22.14 -10.22 -3.18
C GLY A 130 21.24 -9.26 -2.40
N LEU A 131 19.98 -9.65 -2.13
CA LEU A 131 18.98 -8.75 -1.52
C LEU A 131 18.98 -8.71 0.00
N LEU A 132 19.72 -9.61 0.65
CA LEU A 132 19.78 -9.74 2.11
C LEU A 132 21.20 -9.44 2.62
N PRO A 133 21.73 -8.21 2.43
CA PRO A 133 23.11 -7.88 2.76
C PRO A 133 23.36 -7.79 4.27
N ASN A 134 22.32 -7.59 5.07
CA ASN A 134 22.44 -7.31 6.50
C ASN A 134 22.22 -8.58 7.33
N PRO A 135 22.91 -8.72 8.48
CA PRO A 135 22.55 -9.74 9.44
C PRO A 135 21.15 -9.46 10.02
N PRO A 136 20.41 -10.50 10.45
CA PRO A 136 19.14 -10.29 11.13
C PRO A 136 19.30 -9.41 12.38
N GLY A 137 18.34 -8.51 12.61
CA GLY A 137 18.29 -7.68 13.82
C GLY A 137 18.12 -8.51 15.10
N GLU A 138 18.43 -7.94 16.27
CA GLU A 138 18.32 -8.64 17.57
C GLU A 138 16.91 -9.17 17.85
N TYR A 139 15.89 -8.43 17.39
CA TYR A 139 14.47 -8.73 17.60
C TYR A 139 13.78 -9.30 16.36
N ASN A 140 14.54 -9.85 15.42
CA ASN A 140 13.98 -10.39 14.18
C ASN A 140 13.01 -11.55 14.45
N ASP A 141 11.98 -11.68 13.61
CA ASP A 141 11.04 -12.81 13.63
C ASP A 141 11.20 -13.71 12.40
N LEU A 142 12.45 -14.02 12.02
CA LEU A 142 12.73 -14.84 10.84
C LEU A 142 12.20 -16.28 10.96
N ASN A 143 11.88 -16.74 12.17
CA ASN A 143 11.22 -18.03 12.38
C ASN A 143 9.81 -18.07 11.79
N ASN A 144 9.16 -16.91 11.66
CA ASN A 144 7.86 -16.75 11.03
C ASN A 144 7.94 -16.14 9.63
N ALA A 145 9.14 -15.88 9.09
CA ALA A 145 9.29 -15.26 7.77
C ALA A 145 8.84 -16.21 6.65
N VAL A 146 7.84 -15.76 5.89
CA VAL A 146 7.28 -16.50 4.76
C VAL A 146 7.49 -15.74 3.48
N THR A 147 7.14 -14.45 3.42
CA THR A 147 7.15 -13.66 2.19
C THR A 147 8.51 -13.00 1.96
N ALA A 148 8.72 -12.42 0.77
CA ALA A 148 9.95 -11.68 0.52
C ALA A 148 10.06 -10.44 1.41
N ILE A 149 8.93 -9.79 1.74
CA ILE A 149 8.89 -8.61 2.61
C ILE A 149 9.37 -8.98 4.02
N ASP A 150 9.00 -10.15 4.55
CA ASP A 150 9.49 -10.60 5.86
C ASP A 150 11.02 -10.65 5.93
N TYR A 151 11.68 -11.18 4.89
CA TYR A 151 13.14 -11.22 4.83
C TYR A 151 13.75 -9.84 4.56
N LEU A 152 13.16 -9.07 3.65
CA LEU A 152 13.67 -7.75 3.27
C LEU A 152 13.60 -6.75 4.43
N ARG A 153 12.54 -6.80 5.25
CA ARG A 153 12.38 -5.98 6.46
C ARG A 153 13.51 -6.22 7.47
N GLU A 154 13.91 -7.48 7.65
CA GLU A 154 14.86 -7.88 8.70
C GLU A 154 16.33 -7.90 8.25
N MET A 155 16.58 -8.18 6.97
CA MET A 155 17.92 -8.44 6.42
C MET A 155 18.22 -7.62 5.16
N GLY A 156 17.23 -6.92 4.61
CA GLY A 156 17.40 -6.05 3.45
C GLY A 156 18.06 -4.72 3.81
N ASN A 157 18.39 -3.93 2.79
CA ASN A 157 18.79 -2.55 2.97
C ASN A 157 17.57 -1.65 3.17
N SER A 158 16.92 -1.78 4.32
CA SER A 158 15.67 -1.09 4.64
C SER A 158 15.75 -0.30 5.93
N VAL A 159 15.00 0.80 5.98
CA VAL A 159 14.78 1.60 7.18
C VAL A 159 13.30 1.51 7.55
N TRP A 160 13.04 1.06 8.77
CA TRP A 160 11.70 0.97 9.36
C TRP A 160 11.55 2.03 10.45
N PHE A 161 10.51 2.85 10.35
CA PHE A 161 10.27 3.99 11.23
C PHE A 161 8.77 4.29 11.34
N ASP A 162 8.39 5.04 12.36
CA ASP A 162 7.04 5.59 12.47
C ASP A 162 6.86 6.76 11.49
N ALA A 163 5.77 6.77 10.71
CA ALA A 163 5.50 7.87 9.79
C ALA A 163 5.00 9.13 10.53
N GLU A 164 4.48 8.97 11.75
CA GLU A 164 4.22 10.03 12.71
C GLU A 164 5.49 10.34 13.51
N THR A 165 5.95 11.58 13.46
CA THR A 165 7.18 12.04 14.11
C THR A 165 6.93 12.42 15.57
N GLY A 166 5.72 12.87 15.90
CA GLY A 166 5.36 13.48 17.18
C GLY A 166 6.12 14.78 17.50
N VAL A 167 6.83 15.36 16.51
CA VAL A 167 7.67 16.56 16.68
C VAL A 167 7.56 17.49 15.48
N TYR A 168 7.83 18.78 15.71
CA TYR A 168 7.97 19.79 14.66
C TYR A 168 9.27 20.57 14.87
N PRO A 169 10.13 20.75 13.84
CA PRO A 169 10.06 20.18 12.50
C PRO A 169 10.15 18.64 12.46
N ASN A 170 9.74 18.04 11.34
CA ASN A 170 9.63 16.59 11.19
C ASN A 170 10.98 15.87 11.01
N GLN A 171 12.09 16.56 10.74
CA GLN A 171 13.42 15.96 10.54
C GLN A 171 13.51 15.07 9.27
N HIS A 172 12.94 15.54 8.16
CA HIS A 172 13.02 14.84 6.87
C HIS A 172 14.47 14.65 6.40
N ASP A 173 15.36 15.58 6.74
CA ASP A 173 16.79 15.51 6.44
C ASP A 173 17.46 14.29 7.12
N TYR A 174 17.19 14.08 8.41
CA TYR A 174 17.66 12.90 9.14
C TYR A 174 17.10 11.61 8.56
N LEU A 175 15.80 11.59 8.24
CA LEU A 175 15.18 10.44 7.59
C LEU A 175 15.84 10.11 6.24
N MET A 176 16.01 11.10 5.36
CA MET A 176 16.65 10.91 4.06
C MET A 176 18.09 10.42 4.18
N ALA A 177 18.87 11.00 5.10
CA ALA A 177 20.23 10.56 5.38
C ALA A 177 20.25 9.09 5.83
N SER A 178 19.35 8.70 6.73
CA SER A 178 19.26 7.32 7.23
C SER A 178 18.92 6.32 6.12
N ILE A 179 18.04 6.69 5.19
CA ILE A 179 17.60 5.82 4.08
C ILE A 179 18.76 5.53 3.11
N VAL A 180 19.62 6.51 2.84
CA VAL A 180 20.70 6.36 1.86
C VAL A 180 22.03 5.88 2.43
N ASP A 181 22.18 5.82 3.76
CA ASP A 181 23.44 5.55 4.47
C ASP A 181 24.17 4.29 3.98
N SER A 182 23.41 3.26 3.61
CA SER A 182 23.93 1.97 3.11
C SER A 182 23.91 1.85 1.58
N THR A 183 23.89 2.98 0.86
CA THR A 183 23.88 3.04 -0.62
C THR A 183 25.10 3.81 -1.16
N ASP A 184 25.24 3.88 -2.48
CA ASP A 184 26.23 4.75 -3.14
C ASP A 184 25.92 6.25 -3.03
N LEU A 185 24.77 6.61 -2.44
CA LEU A 185 24.35 7.99 -2.18
C LEU A 185 24.63 8.47 -0.75
N ALA A 186 25.32 7.68 0.08
CA ALA A 186 25.58 7.99 1.50
C ALA A 186 26.31 9.33 1.75
N ALA A 187 27.04 9.85 0.75
CA ALA A 187 27.73 11.14 0.83
C ALA A 187 26.84 12.35 0.52
N THR A 188 25.54 12.15 0.28
CA THR A 188 24.60 13.23 0.00
C THR A 188 24.34 14.05 1.26
N GLU A 189 24.44 15.37 1.15
CA GLU A 189 24.05 16.29 2.21
C GLU A 189 22.56 16.61 2.06
N PHE A 190 21.77 16.38 3.11
CA PHE A 190 20.34 16.71 3.14
C PHE A 190 20.07 17.88 4.08
N SER A 191 19.07 18.68 3.76
CA SER A 191 18.54 19.72 4.64
C SER A 191 17.03 19.83 4.50
N GLU A 192 16.38 20.28 5.57
CA GLU A 192 14.98 20.70 5.53
C GLU A 192 14.85 22.17 5.95
N THR A 193 13.99 22.91 5.25
CA THR A 193 13.50 24.21 5.71
C THR A 193 12.01 24.07 6.01
N PRO A 194 11.61 24.03 7.29
CA PRO A 194 10.21 23.92 7.67
C PRO A 194 9.45 25.23 7.43
N PRO A 195 8.12 25.19 7.31
CA PRO A 195 7.28 26.37 7.46
C PRO A 195 7.56 27.09 8.79
N GLY A 196 7.18 28.37 8.90
CA GLY A 196 7.17 29.06 10.20
C GLY A 196 6.19 28.40 11.18
N LEU A 197 6.43 28.52 12.49
CA LEU A 197 5.55 27.93 13.53
C LEU A 197 4.08 28.37 13.42
N ASP A 198 3.84 29.60 12.96
CA ASP A 198 2.49 30.17 12.78
C ASP A 198 1.96 30.02 11.34
N ALA A 199 2.65 29.24 10.48
CA ALA A 199 2.27 29.08 9.09
C ALA A 199 1.02 28.19 8.93
N SER A 200 0.25 28.42 7.86
CA SER A 200 -0.83 27.51 7.46
C SER A 200 -0.25 26.14 7.06
N TYR A 201 -1.07 25.08 7.18
CA TYR A 201 -0.79 23.76 6.60
C TYR A 201 -0.63 23.79 5.06
N ASP A 202 -1.03 24.88 4.40
CA ASP A 202 -0.81 25.05 2.96
C ASP A 202 0.62 25.50 2.60
N VAL A 203 1.43 25.91 3.59
CA VAL A 203 2.82 26.30 3.36
C VAL A 203 3.68 25.03 3.44
N PRO A 204 4.38 24.62 2.37
CA PRO A 204 5.14 23.38 2.35
C PRO A 204 6.50 23.52 3.07
N TYR A 205 7.05 22.38 3.45
CA TYR A 205 8.47 22.23 3.73
C TYR A 205 9.26 22.32 2.42
N GLN A 206 10.48 22.84 2.48
CA GLN A 206 11.45 22.73 1.39
C GLN A 206 12.50 21.67 1.78
N LEU A 207 12.54 20.57 1.04
CA LEU A 207 13.57 19.55 1.15
C LEU A 207 14.68 19.84 0.15
N GLU A 208 15.93 19.69 0.56
CA GLU A 208 17.08 19.81 -0.33
C GLU A 208 18.05 18.64 -0.19
N ALA A 209 18.71 18.31 -1.30
CA ALA A 209 19.80 17.35 -1.34
C ALA A 209 20.96 17.93 -2.17
N SER A 210 22.20 17.78 -1.70
CA SER A 210 23.40 18.21 -2.42
C SER A 210 24.41 17.08 -2.53
N ILE A 211 24.83 16.77 -3.75
CA ILE A 211 25.87 15.77 -4.04
C ILE A 211 26.65 16.20 -5.29
N ASN A 212 27.97 15.97 -5.30
CA ASN A 212 28.83 16.23 -6.47
C ASN A 212 28.68 17.65 -7.04
N GLY A 213 28.44 18.65 -6.18
CA GLY A 213 28.28 20.06 -6.58
C GLY A 213 26.94 20.39 -7.24
N LYS A 214 25.97 19.47 -7.25
CA LYS A 214 24.60 19.70 -7.71
C LYS A 214 23.64 19.69 -6.53
N THR A 215 22.69 20.62 -6.55
CA THR A 215 21.62 20.75 -5.55
C THR A 215 20.27 20.40 -6.18
N TYR A 216 19.46 19.69 -5.41
CA TYR A 216 18.12 19.23 -5.74
C TYR A 216 17.15 19.79 -4.71
N GLN A 217 15.92 20.09 -5.14
CA GLN A 217 14.90 20.68 -4.31
C GLN A 217 13.56 19.99 -4.56
N GLN A 218 12.81 19.75 -3.48
CA GLN A 218 11.46 19.17 -3.53
C GLN A 218 10.61 19.80 -2.43
N GLU A 219 9.39 20.24 -2.78
CA GLU A 219 8.40 20.66 -1.78
C GLU A 219 7.76 19.43 -1.14
N ALA A 220 7.63 19.44 0.18
CA ALA A 220 6.90 18.45 0.96
C ALA A 220 5.68 19.12 1.62
N ARG A 221 4.51 18.47 1.55
CA ARG A 221 3.29 19.00 2.18
C ARG A 221 3.48 19.11 3.68
N ASN A 222 2.93 20.16 4.27
CA ASN A 222 2.86 20.28 5.72
C ASN A 222 1.69 19.45 6.24
N LEU A 223 2.00 18.21 6.64
CA LEU A 223 1.01 17.23 7.12
C LEU A 223 0.87 17.22 8.65
N GLY A 224 1.40 18.25 9.32
CA GLY A 224 1.60 18.27 10.77
C GLY A 224 2.88 17.56 11.16
N ASP A 225 2.81 16.72 12.18
CA ASP A 225 3.85 15.83 12.69
C ASP A 225 3.95 14.53 11.88
N TRP A 226 3.66 14.56 10.58
CA TRP A 226 3.76 13.40 9.68
C TRP A 226 4.73 13.68 8.56
N TYR A 227 5.55 12.69 8.20
CA TYR A 227 6.39 12.80 7.01
C TYR A 227 5.54 12.84 5.72
N ASP A 228 5.94 13.65 4.74
CA ASP A 228 5.46 13.51 3.36
C ASP A 228 6.36 12.53 2.59
N LEU A 229 6.07 11.23 2.75
CA LEU A 229 6.87 10.16 2.15
C LEU A 229 6.91 10.23 0.61
N GLU A 230 5.87 10.78 -0.03
CA GLU A 230 5.83 10.95 -1.48
C GLU A 230 6.94 11.92 -1.94
N ALA A 231 7.06 13.06 -1.25
CA ALA A 231 8.10 14.05 -1.52
C ALA A 231 9.51 13.50 -1.24
N VAL A 232 9.69 12.79 -0.11
CA VAL A 232 10.95 12.13 0.25
C VAL A 232 11.39 11.17 -0.85
N LEU A 233 10.52 10.24 -1.25
CA LEU A 233 10.85 9.23 -2.26
C LEU A 233 11.04 9.82 -3.66
N THR A 234 10.31 10.89 -3.98
CA THR A 234 10.49 11.62 -5.24
C THR A 234 11.89 12.22 -5.32
N LEU A 235 12.33 12.92 -4.26
CA LEU A 235 13.66 13.51 -4.21
C LEU A 235 14.76 12.44 -4.27
N LEU A 236 14.64 11.38 -3.47
CA LEU A 236 15.64 10.30 -3.42
C LEU A 236 15.73 9.53 -4.75
N ASN A 237 14.61 9.23 -5.41
CA ASN A 237 14.66 8.55 -6.71
C ASN A 237 15.12 9.48 -7.84
N GLN A 238 14.81 10.78 -7.80
CA GLN A 238 15.38 11.75 -8.74
C GLN A 238 16.91 11.82 -8.61
N LEU A 239 17.39 11.87 -7.36
CA LEU A 239 18.81 11.82 -7.04
C LEU A 239 19.46 10.55 -7.58
N ALA A 240 18.87 9.38 -7.31
CA ALA A 240 19.38 8.09 -7.75
C ALA A 240 19.50 7.99 -9.27
N VAL A 241 18.50 8.48 -10.02
CA VAL A 241 18.54 8.49 -11.48
C VAL A 241 19.65 9.41 -11.99
N ASP A 242 19.77 10.62 -11.46
CA ASP A 242 20.74 11.59 -11.95
C ASP A 242 22.20 11.26 -11.59
N GLN A 243 22.41 10.49 -10.51
CA GLN A 243 23.73 9.99 -10.09
C GLN A 243 24.06 8.61 -10.67
N ASP A 244 23.23 8.06 -11.57
CA ASP A 244 23.38 6.71 -12.12
C ASP A 244 23.51 5.62 -11.03
N SER A 245 22.83 5.84 -9.90
CA SER A 245 22.77 4.86 -8.82
C SER A 245 21.97 3.64 -9.24
N GLN A 246 22.44 2.47 -8.84
CA GLN A 246 21.72 1.20 -9.04
C GLN A 246 20.49 1.06 -8.12
N TYR A 247 20.37 1.90 -7.09
CA TYR A 247 19.33 1.80 -6.08
C TYR A 247 18.06 2.56 -6.46
N ARG A 248 16.92 2.02 -6.08
CA ARG A 248 15.61 2.68 -6.11
C ARG A 248 14.99 2.58 -4.73
N PHE A 249 14.36 3.65 -4.30
CA PHE A 249 13.75 3.75 -2.97
C PHE A 249 12.26 3.52 -3.11
N VAL A 250 11.76 2.46 -2.48
CA VAL A 250 10.35 2.05 -2.54
C VAL A 250 9.81 1.77 -1.15
N LEU A 251 8.49 1.84 -1.00
CA LEU A 251 7.84 1.47 0.26
C LEU A 251 7.37 0.03 0.22
N LEU A 252 7.68 -0.71 1.28
CA LEU A 252 7.08 -2.00 1.57
C LEU A 252 5.83 -1.81 2.45
N PRO A 253 4.78 -2.63 2.29
CA PRO A 253 3.59 -2.54 3.12
C PRO A 253 3.88 -2.94 4.57
N THR A 254 3.28 -2.22 5.51
CA THR A 254 3.36 -2.48 6.96
C THR A 254 1.99 -2.83 7.55
N GLY A 255 0.92 -2.29 6.95
CA GLY A 255 -0.46 -2.48 7.42
C GLY A 255 -0.84 -1.59 8.61
N ASP A 256 0.04 -0.69 9.04
CA ASP A 256 -0.16 0.22 10.17
C ASP A 256 0.40 1.63 9.86
N GLN A 257 0.59 2.45 10.89
CA GLN A 257 1.12 3.81 10.75
C GLN A 257 2.63 3.89 10.46
N THR A 258 3.35 2.77 10.56
CA THR A 258 4.79 2.74 10.29
C THR A 258 5.05 2.66 8.79
N ALA A 259 6.28 2.96 8.39
CA ALA A 259 6.74 2.86 7.01
C ALA A 259 8.07 2.09 6.95
N ILE A 260 8.22 1.27 5.90
CA ILE A 260 9.49 0.60 5.57
C ILE A 260 9.93 1.10 4.21
N VAL A 261 11.01 1.90 4.18
CA VAL A 261 11.67 2.28 2.93
C VAL A 261 12.76 1.26 2.63
N TRP A 262 12.67 0.61 1.47
CA TRP A 262 13.68 -0.31 0.97
C TRP A 262 14.49 0.34 -0.15
N ALA A 263 15.82 0.40 0.03
CA ALA A 263 16.77 0.77 -1.00
C ALA A 263 17.14 -0.47 -1.81
N ALA A 264 16.42 -0.68 -2.92
CA ALA A 264 16.50 -1.88 -3.73
C ALA A 264 17.38 -1.70 -4.96
N ASN A 265 18.19 -2.69 -5.33
CA ASN A 265 18.74 -2.74 -6.68
C ASN A 265 17.59 -2.80 -7.71
N ALA A 266 17.63 -1.94 -8.74
CA ALA A 266 16.53 -1.77 -9.69
C ALA A 266 16.15 -3.07 -10.43
N ASP A 267 17.13 -3.88 -10.83
CA ASP A 267 16.88 -5.13 -11.56
C ASP A 267 16.29 -6.20 -10.65
N ALA A 268 16.77 -6.28 -9.41
CA ALA A 268 16.26 -7.20 -8.42
C ALA A 268 14.82 -6.82 -7.99
N LEU A 269 14.54 -5.52 -7.80
CA LEU A 269 13.20 -4.99 -7.57
C LEU A 269 12.23 -5.40 -8.69
N ASN A 270 12.60 -5.14 -9.94
CA ASN A 270 11.80 -5.53 -11.11
C ASN A 270 11.57 -7.05 -11.17
N THR A 271 12.57 -7.84 -10.80
CA THR A 271 12.47 -9.30 -10.74
C THR A 271 11.44 -9.76 -9.71
N LEU A 272 11.45 -9.19 -8.50
CA LEU A 272 10.49 -9.53 -7.46
C LEU A 272 9.06 -9.11 -7.83
N LEU A 273 8.89 -7.91 -8.41
CA LEU A 273 7.59 -7.43 -8.90
C LEU A 273 7.04 -8.31 -10.02
N ALA A 274 7.86 -8.68 -11.00
CA ALA A 274 7.45 -9.55 -12.10
C ALA A 274 7.03 -10.94 -11.63
N LYS A 275 7.65 -11.44 -10.55
CA LYS A 275 7.30 -12.70 -9.89
C LYS A 275 6.17 -12.57 -8.89
N GLN A 276 5.64 -11.36 -8.67
CA GLN A 276 4.62 -11.05 -7.66
C GLN A 276 5.04 -11.46 -6.25
N LEU A 277 6.34 -11.42 -5.94
CA LEU A 277 6.86 -11.77 -4.62
C LEU A 277 6.77 -10.61 -3.62
N ILE A 278 6.50 -9.41 -4.13
CA ILE A 278 6.26 -8.20 -3.35
C ILE A 278 5.15 -7.38 -4.02
N GLU A 279 4.46 -6.57 -3.23
CA GLU A 279 3.69 -5.42 -3.69
C GLU A 279 4.26 -4.17 -3.01
N LEU A 280 4.26 -3.03 -3.71
CA LEU A 280 4.73 -1.77 -3.14
C LEU A 280 3.58 -1.04 -2.47
N SER A 281 3.85 -0.41 -1.34
CA SER A 281 2.87 0.44 -0.66
C SER A 281 2.77 1.81 -1.33
N PRO A 282 1.56 2.38 -1.48
CA PRO A 282 1.39 3.81 -1.71
C PRO A 282 2.03 4.63 -0.58
N ALA A 283 2.52 5.84 -0.91
CA ALA A 283 3.19 6.70 0.05
C ALA A 283 2.26 7.22 1.15
N GLU A 284 0.97 7.36 0.85
CA GLU A 284 -0.03 7.91 1.77
C GLU A 284 -0.64 6.85 2.69
N LEU A 285 -0.31 5.55 2.50
CA LEU A 285 -1.00 4.47 3.22
C LEU A 285 -0.78 4.54 4.72
N SER A 286 0.46 4.75 5.17
CA SER A 286 0.80 4.83 6.60
C SER A 286 0.07 6.01 7.27
N LEU A 287 0.09 7.19 6.64
CA LEU A 287 -0.65 8.38 7.10
C LEU A 287 -2.15 8.11 7.18
N ALA A 288 -2.74 7.57 6.11
CA ALA A 288 -4.18 7.30 6.05
C ALA A 288 -4.61 6.29 7.12
N THR A 289 -3.78 5.27 7.36
CA THR A 289 -4.05 4.21 8.35
C THR A 289 -3.93 4.75 9.77
N GLY A 290 -2.88 5.52 10.08
CA GLY A 290 -2.70 6.16 11.39
C GLY A 290 -3.83 7.13 11.73
N LYS A 291 -4.15 8.06 10.83
CA LYS A 291 -5.26 9.01 11.04
C LYS A 291 -6.62 8.33 11.19
N ALA A 292 -6.87 7.25 10.46
CA ALA A 292 -8.10 6.47 10.61
C ALA A 292 -8.17 5.79 11.99
N PHE A 293 -7.04 5.29 12.49
CA PHE A 293 -6.95 4.71 13.83
C PHE A 293 -7.18 5.76 14.92
N GLU A 294 -6.51 6.92 14.86
CA GLU A 294 -6.74 8.04 15.78
C GLU A 294 -8.22 8.45 15.81
N GLN A 295 -8.84 8.60 14.65
CA GLN A 295 -10.25 8.96 14.54
C GLN A 295 -11.16 7.91 15.20
N ALA A 296 -10.85 6.62 15.04
CA ALA A 296 -11.59 5.55 15.68
C ALA A 296 -11.44 5.59 17.21
N VAL A 297 -10.23 5.83 17.72
CA VAL A 297 -9.95 6.00 19.16
C VAL A 297 -10.69 7.20 19.73
N GLN A 298 -10.63 8.36 19.08
CA GLN A 298 -11.36 9.56 19.48
C GLN A 298 -12.88 9.33 19.51
N THR A 299 -13.41 8.59 18.53
CA THR A 299 -14.83 8.24 18.48
C THR A 299 -15.23 7.31 19.63
N GLN A 300 -14.36 6.37 20.00
CA GLN A 300 -14.64 5.38 21.04
C GLN A 300 -14.51 5.94 22.46
N TYR A 301 -13.53 6.81 22.71
CA TYR A 301 -13.17 7.27 24.05
C TYR A 301 -13.47 8.76 24.32
N GLY A 302 -13.98 9.49 23.31
CA GLY A 302 -14.16 10.94 23.36
C GLY A 302 -12.86 11.68 23.02
N ALA A 303 -12.98 12.94 22.60
CA ALA A 303 -11.82 13.79 22.40
C ALA A 303 -11.07 13.92 23.74
N VAL A 304 -9.82 13.47 23.77
CA VAL A 304 -8.90 13.83 24.85
C VAL A 304 -8.41 15.23 24.48
N GLU A 305 -9.05 16.25 25.04
CA GLU A 305 -8.58 17.65 24.95
C GLU A 305 -7.22 17.84 25.64
#